data_AF-A0A0A9Z506-F1
#
_entry.id   AF-A0A0A9Z506-F1
#
_cell.length_a   1.000
_cell.length_b   1.000
_cell.length_c   1.000
_cell.angle_alpha   90.00
_cell.angle_beta   90.00
_cell.angle_gamma   90.00
#
_symmetry.space_group_name_H-M   'P 1'
#
loop_
_entity.id
_entity.type
_entity.pdbx_description
1 polymer ?
#
loop_
_entity_poly.entity_id
_entity_poly.type
_entity_poly.pdbx_seq_one_letter_code
_entity_poly.pdbx_strand_id
1 'polypeptide(L)'
;HDPDLCTPGGEDGNFIMFARATSGDKKNNNKFSPCSLNSINPVLNSKARSSKGCFTEPQAAICGNGVVEAGEQCDCGWEEDCKEDCCYPQRRHPPPDQPPFHLTP
;
A
#
# COMPACT_ATOMS: atom_id res chain seq x y z
N HIS A 1 -19.53 -5.74 3.48
CA HIS A 1 -19.34 -6.99 2.74
C HIS A 1 -20.21 -6.97 1.50
N ASP A 2 -19.83 -7.69 0.45
CA ASP A 2 -20.63 -7.84 -0.77
C ASP A 2 -21.96 -8.54 -0.48
N PRO A 3 -23.10 -8.04 -0.99
CA PRO A 3 -24.40 -8.72 -0.91
C PRO A 3 -24.48 -9.86 -1.94
N ASP A 4 -25.47 -10.74 -1.81
CA ASP A 4 -25.61 -11.97 -2.62
C ASP A 4 -25.48 -11.75 -4.14
N LEU A 5 -26.03 -10.66 -4.67
CA LEU A 5 -25.93 -10.30 -6.09
C LEU A 5 -24.47 -10.11 -6.57
N CYS A 6 -23.57 -9.73 -5.67
CA CYS A 6 -22.15 -9.49 -5.91
C CYS A 6 -21.26 -10.59 -5.33
N THR A 7 -21.81 -11.78 -5.04
CA THR A 7 -21.04 -12.95 -4.59
C THR A 7 -21.21 -14.12 -5.58
N PRO A 8 -20.61 -14.04 -6.77
CA PRO A 8 -20.87 -15.00 -7.85
C PRO A 8 -20.32 -16.41 -7.58
N GLY A 9 -19.32 -16.55 -6.71
CA GLY A 9 -18.68 -17.83 -6.42
C GLY A 9 -18.15 -18.53 -7.69
N GLY A 10 -18.32 -19.86 -7.74
CA GLY A 10 -18.01 -20.67 -8.91
C GLY A 10 -16.52 -20.71 -9.29
N GLU A 11 -16.25 -20.89 -10.58
CA GLU A 11 -14.90 -21.00 -11.13
C GLU A 11 -14.09 -19.71 -10.93
N ASP A 12 -14.71 -18.56 -11.20
CA ASP A 12 -14.11 -17.22 -11.07
C ASP A 12 -13.99 -16.75 -9.61
N GLY A 13 -14.72 -17.38 -8.68
CA GLY A 13 -14.67 -17.10 -7.25
C GLY A 13 -15.38 -15.80 -6.85
N ASN A 14 -15.36 -15.52 -5.54
CA ASN A 14 -15.92 -14.28 -5.00
C ASN A 14 -14.92 -13.10 -5.05
N PHE A 15 -15.43 -11.88 -4.91
CA PHE A 15 -14.61 -10.66 -4.87
C PHE A 15 -13.95 -10.44 -3.49
N ILE A 16 -13.03 -9.48 -3.41
CA ILE A 16 -12.26 -9.15 -2.18
C ILE A 16 -13.17 -8.91 -0.96
N MET A 17 -14.34 -8.29 -1.14
CA MET A 17 -15.24 -7.92 -0.04
C MET A 17 -16.26 -9.00 0.31
N PHE A 18 -16.04 -10.23 -0.14
CA PHE A 18 -16.85 -11.39 0.26
C PHE A 18 -16.78 -11.61 1.77
N ALA A 19 -17.90 -11.99 2.37
CA ALA A 19 -18.02 -12.10 3.83
C ALA A 19 -17.28 -13.30 4.45
N ARG A 20 -16.65 -14.17 3.65
CA ARG A 20 -15.98 -15.40 4.11
C ARG A 20 -14.60 -15.52 3.46
N ALA A 21 -13.75 -16.36 4.04
CA ALA A 21 -12.42 -16.63 3.52
C ALA A 21 -12.45 -17.08 2.05
N THR A 22 -11.56 -16.51 1.26
CA THR A 22 -11.30 -16.87 -0.14
C THR A 22 -9.90 -17.47 -0.25
N SER A 23 -9.71 -18.40 -1.19
CA SER A 23 -8.43 -19.06 -1.43
C SER A 23 -7.38 -18.16 -2.11
N GLY A 24 -7.82 -17.05 -2.72
CA GLY A 24 -6.93 -16.05 -3.33
C GLY A 24 -6.45 -16.40 -4.74
N ASP A 25 -6.74 -17.61 -5.21
CA ASP A 25 -6.29 -18.16 -6.50
C ASP A 25 -7.26 -17.89 -7.65
N LYS A 26 -8.49 -17.46 -7.36
CA LYS A 26 -9.52 -17.25 -8.39
C LYS A 26 -9.51 -15.82 -8.94
N LYS A 27 -9.97 -15.68 -10.18
CA LYS A 27 -9.97 -14.44 -10.98
C LYS A 27 -10.60 -13.23 -10.29
N ASN A 28 -11.62 -13.41 -9.46
CA ASN A 28 -12.27 -12.32 -8.75
C ASN A 28 -11.64 -12.00 -7.39
N ASN A 29 -10.78 -12.87 -6.84
CA ASN A 29 -10.22 -12.71 -5.50
C ASN A 29 -9.25 -11.51 -5.39
N ASN A 30 -8.81 -10.95 -6.51
CA ASN A 30 -7.99 -9.73 -6.59
C ASN A 30 -8.75 -8.52 -7.14
N LYS A 31 -10.08 -8.56 -7.15
CA LYS A 31 -10.94 -7.47 -7.67
C LYS A 31 -12.01 -7.08 -6.66
N PHE A 32 -12.44 -5.83 -6.74
CA PHE A 32 -13.66 -5.37 -6.09
C PHE A 32 -14.87 -5.69 -6.96
N SER A 33 -16.00 -6.05 -6.33
CA SER A 33 -17.28 -6.23 -7.01
C SER A 33 -17.87 -4.88 -7.45
N PRO A 34 -18.85 -4.86 -8.36
CA PRO A 34 -19.61 -3.65 -8.67
C PRO A 34 -20.27 -3.00 -7.44
N CYS A 35 -20.79 -3.81 -6.51
CA CYS A 35 -21.39 -3.32 -5.27
C CYS A 35 -20.36 -2.62 -4.37
N SER A 36 -19.17 -3.20 -4.25
CA SER A 36 -18.04 -2.62 -3.52
C SER A 36 -17.60 -1.29 -4.14
N LEU A 37 -17.43 -1.23 -5.46
CA LEU A 37 -17.04 0.00 -6.16
C LEU A 37 -18.07 1.13 -5.96
N ASN A 38 -19.37 0.80 -6.04
CA ASN A 38 -20.45 1.76 -5.79
C ASN A 38 -20.42 2.32 -4.36
N SER A 39 -20.01 1.50 -3.39
CA SER A 39 -19.91 1.89 -1.98
C SER A 39 -18.64 2.69 -1.68
N ILE A 40 -17.52 2.37 -2.34
CA ILE A 40 -16.22 3.04 -2.16
C ILE A 40 -16.25 4.47 -2.70
N ASN A 41 -16.83 4.69 -3.89
CA ASN A 41 -16.77 5.98 -4.57
C ASN A 41 -17.28 7.19 -3.74
N PRO A 42 -18.45 7.16 -3.06
CA PRO A 42 -18.89 8.27 -2.24
C PRO A 42 -17.99 8.52 -1.02
N VAL A 43 -17.36 7.48 -0.48
CA VAL A 43 -16.38 7.62 0.61
C VAL A 43 -15.13 8.33 0.09
N LEU A 44 -14.61 7.94 -1.08
CA LEU A 44 -13.47 8.64 -1.70
C LEU A 44 -13.81 10.11 -1.99
N ASN A 45 -15.00 10.41 -2.49
CA ASN A 45 -15.42 11.80 -2.75
C ASN A 45 -15.45 12.64 -1.46
N SER A 46 -15.87 12.05 -0.34
CA SER A 46 -16.02 12.79 0.92
C SER A 46 -14.74 12.84 1.77
N LYS A 47 -13.91 11.78 1.72
CA LYS A 47 -12.77 11.57 2.62
C LYS A 47 -11.40 11.60 1.95
N ALA A 48 -11.32 11.46 0.63
CA ALA A 48 -10.05 11.52 -0.10
C ALA A 48 -9.97 12.77 -0.99
N ARG A 49 -10.97 12.98 -1.85
CA ARG A 49 -10.98 14.04 -2.88
C ARG A 49 -11.50 15.39 -2.40
N SER A 50 -12.09 15.45 -1.20
CA SER A 50 -12.57 16.71 -0.63
C SER A 50 -11.41 17.50 -0.01
N SER A 51 -11.61 18.79 0.25
CA SER A 51 -10.63 19.63 0.97
C SER A 51 -10.36 19.19 2.42
N LYS A 52 -11.14 18.24 2.94
CA LYS A 52 -10.94 17.62 4.26
C LYS A 52 -10.24 16.26 4.18
N GLY A 53 -9.89 15.80 2.98
CA GLY A 53 -9.23 14.53 2.78
C GLY A 53 -7.74 14.58 3.13
N CYS A 54 -7.16 13.41 3.41
CA CYS A 54 -5.73 13.24 3.72
C CYS A 54 -4.95 12.53 2.62
N PHE A 55 -5.58 12.27 1.47
CA PHE A 55 -4.89 11.68 0.33
C PHE A 55 -3.95 12.72 -0.28
N THR A 56 -2.71 12.33 -0.49
CA THR A 56 -1.69 13.12 -1.18
C THR A 56 -1.45 12.54 -2.57
N GLU A 57 -0.78 13.32 -3.43
CA GLU A 57 -0.30 12.80 -4.71
C GLU A 57 0.57 11.55 -4.47
N PRO A 58 0.48 10.52 -5.34
CA PRO A 58 1.32 9.34 -5.24
C PRO A 58 2.79 9.75 -5.25
N GLN A 59 3.52 9.35 -4.21
CA GLN A 59 4.97 9.46 -4.18
C GLN A 59 5.55 8.27 -4.94
N ALA A 60 6.55 8.53 -5.80
CA ALA A 60 7.19 7.48 -6.58
C ALA A 60 8.07 6.55 -5.73
N ALA A 61 8.54 7.05 -4.59
CA ALA A 61 9.32 6.33 -3.59
C ALA A 61 9.10 6.97 -2.21
N ILE A 62 9.06 6.15 -1.17
CA ILE A 62 8.90 6.49 0.24
C ILE A 62 9.90 5.69 1.07
N CYS A 63 11.14 6.09 1.00
CA CYS A 63 11.68 6.89 2.09
C CYS A 63 11.63 6.36 3.54
N GLY A 64 12.03 5.13 3.86
CA GLY A 64 12.08 4.59 5.22
C GLY A 64 10.92 3.63 5.51
N ASN A 65 10.27 3.13 4.46
CA ASN A 65 9.16 2.17 4.55
C ASN A 65 9.65 0.70 4.52
N GLY A 66 10.96 0.49 4.33
CA GLY A 66 11.58 -0.83 4.28
C GLY A 66 11.39 -1.57 2.95
N VAL A 67 11.04 -0.84 1.88
CA VAL A 67 10.83 -1.38 0.54
C VAL A 67 11.70 -0.57 -0.42
N VAL A 68 12.61 -1.26 -1.12
CA VAL A 68 13.44 -0.60 -2.13
C VAL A 68 12.57 -0.17 -3.31
N GLU A 69 12.40 1.14 -3.47
CA GLU A 69 11.64 1.76 -4.56
C GLU A 69 12.56 2.39 -5.62
N ALA A 70 11.97 2.91 -6.69
CA ALA A 70 12.74 3.42 -7.82
C ALA A 70 13.62 4.61 -7.41
N GLY A 71 14.93 4.46 -7.55
CA GLY A 71 15.91 5.49 -7.19
C GLY A 71 16.62 5.25 -5.85
N GLU A 72 16.21 4.23 -5.10
CA GLU A 72 16.85 3.82 -3.84
C GLU A 72 17.82 2.66 -4.10
N GLN A 73 18.94 2.64 -3.36
CA GLN A 73 19.88 1.50 -3.41
C GLN A 73 19.54 0.46 -2.34
N CYS A 74 18.94 0.91 -1.25
CA CYS A 74 18.46 0.12 -0.12
C CYS A 74 17.38 0.91 0.63
N ASP A 75 16.58 0.25 1.46
CA ASP A 75 15.74 0.89 2.46
C ASP A 75 15.61 -0.06 3.66
N CYS A 76 16.33 0.23 4.74
CA CYS A 76 16.27 -0.53 5.99
C CYS A 76 15.28 0.05 7.01
N GLY A 77 14.53 1.10 6.63
CA GLY A 77 13.61 1.81 7.51
C GLY A 77 14.26 2.97 8.28
N TRP A 78 13.58 3.39 9.35
CA TRP A 78 14.03 4.46 10.24
C TRP A 78 15.15 4.00 11.18
N GLU A 79 15.90 4.93 11.76
CA GLU A 79 17.03 4.65 12.66
C GLU A 79 16.68 3.71 13.82
N GLU A 80 15.46 3.76 14.33
CA GLU A 80 14.96 2.86 15.37
C GLU A 80 14.73 1.41 14.90
N ASP A 81 14.48 1.21 13.61
CA ASP A 81 14.08 -0.08 13.01
C ASP A 81 15.18 -0.71 12.15
N CYS A 82 16.10 0.11 11.63
CA CYS A 82 17.18 -0.31 10.77
C CYS A 82 18.25 -1.08 11.55
N LYS A 83 18.36 -2.38 11.25
CA LYS A 83 19.34 -3.29 11.87
C LYS A 83 20.47 -3.67 10.92
N GLU A 84 20.45 -3.13 9.71
CA GLU A 84 21.39 -3.46 8.66
C GLU A 84 22.57 -2.49 8.71
N ASP A 85 23.79 -3.02 8.81
CA ASP A 85 25.00 -2.20 8.76
C ASP A 85 25.29 -1.68 7.34
N CYS A 86 24.66 -2.26 6.31
CA CYS A 86 24.93 -1.97 4.91
C CYS A 86 24.11 -0.84 4.32
N CYS A 87 23.16 -0.26 5.05
CA CYS A 87 22.28 0.80 4.56
C CYS A 87 22.23 1.95 5.56
N TYR A 88 22.33 3.19 5.08
CA TYR A 88 22.11 4.33 5.95
C TYR A 88 20.62 4.45 6.31
N PRO A 89 20.27 4.50 7.61
CA PRO A 89 18.88 4.57 8.04
C PRO A 89 18.25 5.92 7.70
N GLN A 90 16.93 5.92 7.52
CA GLN A 90 16.17 7.15 7.43
C GLN A 90 16.18 7.90 8.77
N ARG A 91 16.45 9.20 8.72
CA ARG A 91 16.49 10.11 9.87
C ARG A 91 15.72 11.38 9.58
N ARG A 92 15.21 12.05 10.63
CA ARG A 92 14.59 13.39 10.48
C ARG A 92 15.56 14.43 9.94
N HIS A 93 16.82 14.33 10.36
CA HIS A 93 17.91 15.22 9.96
C HIS A 93 19.14 14.36 9.61
N PRO A 94 19.19 13.79 8.39
CA PRO A 94 20.30 12.96 7.99
C PRO A 94 21.58 13.80 7.83
N PRO A 95 22.75 13.31 8.31
CA PRO A 95 24.04 13.92 8.02
C PRO A 95 24.32 13.95 6.50
N PRO A 96 24.99 14.99 5.97
CA PRO A 96 25.30 15.08 4.54
C PRO A 96 26.14 13.91 3.99
N ASP A 97 26.95 13.30 4.84
CA ASP A 97 27.83 12.15 4.54
C ASP A 97 27.13 10.80 4.69
N GLN A 98 25.90 10.79 5.23
CA GLN A 98 25.08 9.58 5.43
C GLN A 98 23.71 9.80 4.81
N PRO A 99 23.64 9.97 3.47
CA PRO A 99 22.38 10.10 2.78
C PRO A 99 21.61 8.79 3.00
N PRO A 100 20.38 8.84 3.49
CA PRO A 100 19.61 7.64 3.74
C PRO A 100 19.34 6.93 2.39
N PHE A 101 18.95 5.65 2.44
CA PHE A 101 18.56 4.85 1.26
C PHE A 101 19.71 4.57 0.28
N HIS A 102 20.93 4.92 0.72
CA HIS A 102 22.19 4.60 0.07
C HIS A 102 22.91 3.55 0.91
N LEU A 103 23.66 2.70 0.21
CA LEU A 103 24.49 1.71 0.88
C LEU A 103 25.63 2.42 1.63
N THR A 104 26.01 1.87 2.77
CA THR A 104 27.23 2.30 3.46
C THR A 104 28.46 1.91 2.62
N PRO A 105 29.59 2.63 2.77
CA PRO A 105 30.87 2.28 2.14
C PRO A 105 31.36 0.86 2.45
#